data_AF-A0A2E2UTW7-F1
#
_entry.id   AF-A0A2E2UTW7-F1
#
_cell.length_a   1.000
_cell.length_b   1.000
_cell.length_c   1.000
_cell.angle_alpha   90.00
_cell.angle_beta   90.00
_cell.angle_gamma   90.00
#
_symmetry.space_group_name_H-M   'P 1'
#
loop_
_entity.id
_entity.type
_entity.pdbx_description
1 polymer ?
#
loop_
_entity_poly.entity_id
_entity_poly.type
_entity_poly.pdbx_seq_one_letter_code
_entity_poly.pdbx_strand_id
1 'polypeptide(L)'
;MSSFANFYEISHFLPILNGSILADLIVLFILYYTPYFESKELKTWYEKYRLSAVIADVLILVIGILITKFIFTFFHLNFHVITFLFVLLFVQVIHDVSFFMFFTSIPRKVNNMLDLFKDYADEVSYKAILGDSFMLVIAFLASYYFTTFNLHSNLLILIGLVYLIPYIIYTK
;
A
#
# COMPACT_ATOMS: atom_id res chain seq x y z
N MET A 1 10.01 -20.15 -15.38
CA MET A 1 9.64 -18.92 -14.64
C MET A 1 9.08 -19.36 -13.31
N SER A 2 9.66 -18.90 -12.21
CA SER A 2 9.08 -19.08 -10.88
C SER A 2 7.76 -18.28 -10.81
N SER A 3 6.75 -18.87 -10.17
CA SER A 3 5.46 -18.20 -9.98
C SER A 3 5.65 -16.90 -9.17
N PHE A 4 4.90 -15.84 -9.51
CA PHE A 4 4.86 -14.61 -8.71
C PHE A 4 4.60 -14.89 -7.22
N ALA A 5 3.77 -15.89 -6.95
CA ALA A 5 3.37 -16.31 -5.61
C ALA A 5 4.51 -16.96 -4.80
N ASN A 6 5.63 -17.34 -5.41
CA ASN A 6 6.76 -17.92 -4.69
C ASN A 6 7.44 -16.86 -3.80
N PHE A 7 7.41 -17.09 -2.49
CA PHE A 7 7.98 -16.22 -1.47
C PHE A 7 9.50 -16.13 -1.56
N TYR A 8 10.17 -17.22 -1.93
CA TYR A 8 11.63 -17.27 -2.03
C TYR A 8 12.18 -16.61 -3.29
N GLU A 9 11.32 -16.13 -4.19
CA GLU A 9 11.72 -15.45 -5.40
C GLU A 9 12.05 -13.97 -5.10
N ILE A 10 13.34 -13.71 -4.83
CA ILE A 10 13.87 -12.40 -4.43
C ILE A 10 13.78 -11.38 -5.58
N SER A 11 13.83 -11.84 -6.84
CA SER A 11 13.76 -10.95 -8.01
C SER A 11 12.46 -10.12 -8.06
N HIS A 12 11.41 -10.57 -7.38
CA HIS A 12 10.12 -9.87 -7.31
C HIS A 12 10.07 -8.73 -6.28
N PHE A 13 11.05 -8.59 -5.38
CA PHE A 13 10.99 -7.58 -4.30
C PHE A 13 11.02 -6.14 -4.83
N LEU A 14 11.88 -5.85 -5.82
CA LEU A 14 11.95 -4.54 -6.44
C LEU A 14 10.66 -4.19 -7.23
N PRO A 15 10.12 -5.08 -8.08
CA PRO A 15 8.78 -4.90 -8.66
C PRO A 15 7.68 -4.67 -7.62
N ILE A 16 7.71 -5.37 -6.48
CA ILE A 16 6.74 -5.20 -5.38
C ILE A 16 6.82 -3.80 -4.78
N LEU A 17 8.03 -3.34 -4.49
CA LEU A 17 8.28 -1.98 -4.01
C LEU A 17 7.82 -0.93 -5.02
N ASN A 18 8.20 -1.07 -6.29
CA ASN A 18 7.81 -0.14 -7.36
C ASN A 18 6.29 -0.06 -7.53
N GLY A 19 5.60 -1.20 -7.55
CA GLY A 19 4.14 -1.23 -7.65
C GLY A 19 3.45 -0.57 -6.46
N SER A 20 3.99 -0.76 -5.25
CA SER A 20 3.47 -0.14 -4.02
C SER A 20 3.67 1.38 -4.02
N ILE A 21 4.83 1.87 -4.46
CA ILE A 21 5.07 3.32 -4.63
C ILE A 21 4.13 3.91 -5.68
N LEU A 22 3.95 3.21 -6.82
CA LEU A 22 3.02 3.66 -7.84
C LEU A 22 1.57 3.76 -7.31
N ALA A 23 1.13 2.80 -6.51
CA ALA A 23 -0.20 2.81 -5.91
C ALA A 23 -0.40 4.03 -4.99
N ASP A 24 0.56 4.32 -4.11
CA ASP A 24 0.53 5.50 -3.25
C ASP A 24 0.53 6.81 -4.06
N LEU A 25 1.37 6.90 -5.10
CA LEU A 25 1.39 8.06 -6.00
C LEU A 25 0.05 8.28 -6.72
N ILE A 26 -0.63 7.20 -7.13
CA ILE A 26 -1.96 7.29 -7.74
C ILE A 26 -2.97 7.83 -6.73
N VAL A 27 -2.93 7.36 -5.47
CA VAL A 27 -3.82 7.88 -4.41
C VAL A 27 -3.53 9.33 -4.10
N LEU A 28 -2.26 9.72 -3.96
CA LEU A 28 -1.85 11.11 -3.80
C LEU A 28 -2.34 11.99 -4.96
N PHE A 29 -2.19 11.50 -6.20
CA PHE A 29 -2.68 12.22 -7.37
C PHE A 29 -4.20 12.41 -7.32
N ILE A 30 -4.96 11.36 -6.99
CA ILE A 30 -6.42 11.43 -6.85
C ILE A 30 -6.80 12.41 -5.73
N LEU A 31 -6.14 12.35 -4.57
CA LEU A 31 -6.41 13.19 -3.40
C LEU A 31 -6.23 14.69 -3.65
N TYR A 32 -5.18 15.06 -4.39
CA TYR A 32 -4.83 16.46 -4.60
C TYR A 32 -5.36 17.05 -5.91
N TYR A 33 -5.50 16.24 -6.97
CA TYR A 33 -5.84 16.73 -8.31
C TYR A 33 -7.27 16.39 -8.76
N THR A 34 -8.03 15.62 -7.98
CA THR A 34 -9.39 15.22 -8.34
C THR A 34 -10.37 15.41 -7.17
N PRO A 35 -11.69 15.53 -7.45
CA PRO A 35 -12.71 15.65 -6.39
C PRO A 35 -13.16 14.30 -5.82
N TYR A 36 -12.51 13.18 -6.18
CA TYR A 36 -13.01 11.85 -5.80
C TYR A 36 -12.70 11.48 -4.35
N PHE A 37 -11.56 11.93 -3.81
CA PHE A 37 -11.17 11.71 -2.42
C PHE A 37 -11.20 13.02 -1.64
N GLU A 38 -12.34 13.31 -1.02
CA GLU A 38 -12.51 14.44 -0.10
C GLU A 38 -12.40 13.96 1.35
N SER A 39 -11.17 13.70 1.82
CA SER A 39 -10.88 13.45 3.24
C SER A 39 -9.93 14.50 3.78
N LYS A 40 -10.34 15.14 4.88
CA LYS A 40 -9.53 16.13 5.59
C LYS A 40 -8.39 15.47 6.36
N GLU A 41 -8.67 14.34 7.02
CA GLU A 41 -7.66 13.65 7.81
C GLU A 41 -6.61 12.98 6.90
N LEU A 42 -6.99 12.47 5.73
CA LEU A 42 -6.04 11.96 4.73
C LEU A 42 -5.14 13.06 4.15
N LYS A 43 -5.68 14.26 3.89
CA LYS A 43 -4.84 15.42 3.52
C LYS A 43 -3.89 15.80 4.66
N THR A 44 -4.40 15.80 5.89
CA THR A 44 -3.59 16.09 7.09
C THR A 44 -2.48 15.05 7.29
N TRP A 45 -2.72 13.77 6.98
CA TRP A 45 -1.73 12.71 7.01
C TRP A 45 -0.50 13.05 6.17
N TYR A 46 -0.71 13.35 4.88
CA TYR A 46 0.38 13.66 3.96
C TYR A 46 0.98 15.06 4.19
N GLU A 47 0.20 16.05 4.63
CA GLU A 47 0.72 17.39 4.92
C GLU A 47 1.53 17.45 6.22
N LYS A 48 1.17 16.66 7.22
CA LYS A 48 1.83 16.65 8.53
C LYS A 48 3.03 15.72 8.55
N TYR A 49 2.89 14.50 8.04
CA TYR A 49 3.93 13.46 8.15
C TYR A 49 4.78 13.31 6.89
N ARG A 50 4.37 13.91 5.75
CA ARG A 50 5.17 14.03 4.53
C ARG A 50 5.73 12.67 4.09
N LEU A 51 7.05 12.56 3.95
CA LEU A 51 7.71 11.32 3.53
C LEU A 51 7.44 10.15 4.48
N SER A 52 7.23 10.40 5.78
CA SER A 52 6.92 9.33 6.74
C SER A 52 5.55 8.70 6.48
N ALA A 53 4.57 9.48 6.01
CA ALA A 53 3.28 8.96 5.58
C ALA A 53 3.46 8.01 4.40
N VAL A 54 4.14 8.46 3.34
CA VAL A 54 4.42 7.64 2.15
C VAL A 54 5.20 6.37 2.49
N ILE A 55 6.19 6.45 3.38
CA ILE A 55 6.93 5.25 3.80
C ILE A 55 6.00 4.25 4.48
N ALA A 56 5.13 4.71 5.39
CA ALA A 56 4.18 3.83 6.07
C ALA A 56 3.22 3.17 5.08
N ASP A 57 2.62 3.96 4.18
CA ASP A 57 1.62 3.49 3.22
C ASP A 57 2.24 2.54 2.18
N VAL A 58 3.44 2.85 1.68
CA VAL A 58 4.15 1.95 0.75
C VAL A 58 4.56 0.65 1.44
N LEU A 59 5.13 0.71 2.66
CA LEU A 59 5.62 -0.50 3.32
C LEU A 59 4.48 -1.43 3.73
N ILE A 60 3.32 -0.90 4.12
CA ILE A 60 2.21 -1.79 4.48
C ILE A 60 1.67 -2.57 3.26
N LEU A 61 1.64 -1.96 2.08
CA LEU A 61 1.30 -2.64 0.83
C LEU A 61 2.31 -3.74 0.49
N VAL A 62 3.61 -3.45 0.63
CA VAL A 62 4.68 -4.43 0.45
C VAL A 62 4.50 -5.61 1.41
N ILE A 63 4.27 -5.34 2.70
CA ILE A 63 4.05 -6.37 3.72
C ILE A 63 2.84 -7.23 3.36
N GLY A 64 1.70 -6.64 2.98
CA GLY A 64 0.50 -7.38 2.58
C GLY A 64 0.76 -8.36 1.41
N ILE A 65 1.49 -7.91 0.39
CA ILE A 65 1.87 -8.76 -0.75
C ILE A 65 2.83 -9.88 -0.31
N LEU A 66 3.82 -9.58 0.53
CA LEU A 66 4.78 -10.58 1.02
C LEU A 66 4.12 -11.64 1.90
N ILE A 67 3.20 -11.26 2.79
CA ILE A 67 2.40 -12.20 3.59
C ILE A 67 1.60 -13.12 2.67
N THR A 68 0.98 -12.55 1.63
CA THR A 68 0.21 -13.35 0.65
C THR A 68 1.10 -14.34 -0.09
N LYS A 69 2.29 -13.93 -0.55
CA LYS A 69 3.29 -14.84 -1.15
C LYS A 69 3.70 -15.94 -0.17
N PHE A 70 3.89 -15.61 1.10
CA PHE A 70 4.20 -16.58 2.14
C PHE A 70 3.08 -17.62 2.29
N ILE A 71 1.82 -17.19 2.37
CA ILE A 71 0.65 -18.08 2.44
C ILE A 71 0.61 -19.02 1.22
N PHE A 72 0.75 -18.49 0.00
CA PHE A 72 0.77 -19.31 -1.21
C PHE A 72 1.89 -20.34 -1.22
N THR A 73 3.08 -19.95 -0.77
CA THR A 73 4.25 -20.83 -0.74
C THR A 73 4.08 -21.92 0.32
N PHE A 74 3.63 -21.54 1.52
CA PHE A 74 3.45 -22.44 2.66
C PHE A 74 2.35 -23.48 2.44
N PHE A 75 1.21 -23.07 1.87
CA PHE A 75 0.09 -23.96 1.57
C PHE A 75 0.14 -24.58 0.16
N HIS A 76 1.23 -24.35 -0.59
CA HIS A 76 1.42 -24.84 -1.95
C HIS A 76 0.24 -24.53 -2.89
N LEU A 77 -0.31 -23.31 -2.79
CA LEU A 77 -1.45 -22.89 -3.59
C LEU A 77 -1.02 -22.60 -5.04
N ASN A 78 -1.87 -22.98 -5.99
CA ASN A 78 -1.65 -22.66 -7.39
C ASN A 78 -1.92 -21.17 -7.65
N PHE A 79 -0.96 -20.52 -8.31
CA PHE A 79 -1.09 -19.12 -8.66
C PHE A 79 -2.06 -18.92 -9.82
N HIS A 80 -3.13 -18.19 -9.53
CA HIS A 80 -3.93 -17.47 -10.50
C HIS A 80 -4.08 -16.03 -10.01
N VAL A 81 -4.12 -15.06 -10.92
CA VAL A 81 -4.21 -13.64 -10.57
C VAL A 81 -5.41 -13.37 -9.64
N ILE A 82 -6.57 -13.98 -9.95
CA ILE A 82 -7.80 -13.81 -9.18
C ILE A 82 -7.70 -14.46 -7.80
N THR A 83 -7.15 -15.68 -7.70
CA THR A 83 -7.01 -16.36 -6.39
C THR A 83 -6.01 -15.64 -5.50
N PHE A 84 -4.92 -15.12 -6.08
CA PHE A 84 -3.94 -14.31 -5.35
C PHE A 84 -4.58 -13.02 -4.83
N LEU A 85 -5.34 -12.32 -5.66
CA LEU A 85 -6.06 -11.11 -5.27
C LEU A 85 -7.05 -11.36 -4.13
N PHE A 86 -7.79 -12.47 -4.17
CA PHE A 86 -8.75 -12.81 -3.12
C PHE A 86 -8.07 -13.04 -1.77
N VAL A 87 -6.97 -13.82 -1.74
CA VAL A 87 -6.20 -14.05 -0.50
C VAL A 87 -5.54 -12.75 -0.04
N LEU A 88 -5.04 -11.93 -0.96
CA LEU A 88 -4.42 -10.64 -0.66
C LEU A 88 -5.40 -9.68 0.03
N LEU A 89 -6.62 -9.55 -0.50
CA LEU A 89 -7.67 -8.76 0.12
C LEU A 89 -8.09 -9.34 1.49
N PHE A 90 -8.17 -10.66 1.61
CA PHE A 90 -8.46 -11.29 2.90
C PHE A 90 -7.38 -10.98 3.96
N VAL A 91 -6.10 -11.02 3.58
CA VAL A 91 -4.97 -10.62 4.43
C VAL A 91 -5.09 -9.16 4.84
N GLN A 92 -5.40 -8.25 3.90
CA GLN A 92 -5.56 -6.84 4.18
C GLN A 92 -6.72 -6.56 5.14
N VAL A 93 -7.89 -7.16 4.93
CA VAL A 93 -9.02 -6.97 5.86
C VAL A 93 -8.67 -7.44 7.28
N ILE A 94 -7.99 -8.59 7.43
CA ILE A 94 -7.54 -9.06 8.74
C ILE A 94 -6.55 -8.06 9.37
N HIS A 95 -5.60 -7.58 8.58
CA HIS A 95 -4.63 -6.60 9.04
C HIS A 95 -5.32 -5.31 9.51
N ASP A 96 -6.22 -4.75 8.73
CA ASP A 96 -6.86 -3.46 9.03
C ASP A 96 -7.73 -3.53 10.28
N VAL A 97 -8.49 -4.61 10.44
CA VAL A 97 -9.28 -4.83 11.65
C VAL A 97 -8.37 -5.01 12.87
N SER A 98 -7.27 -5.75 12.73
CA SER A 98 -6.28 -5.94 13.80
C SER A 98 -5.58 -4.62 14.17
N PHE A 99 -5.22 -3.82 13.17
CA PHE A 99 -4.58 -2.53 13.33
C PHE A 99 -5.52 -1.51 13.96
N PHE A 100 -6.80 -1.50 13.55
CA PHE A 100 -7.86 -0.71 14.17
C PHE A 100 -8.00 -1.00 15.66
N MET A 101 -8.09 -2.28 16.04
CA MET A 101 -8.13 -2.68 17.45
C MET A 101 -6.87 -2.24 18.20
N PHE A 102 -5.69 -2.35 17.56
CA PHE A 102 -4.43 -1.93 18.15
C PHE A 102 -4.39 -0.43 18.43
N PHE A 103 -4.61 0.43 17.43
CA PHE A 103 -4.43 1.87 17.61
C PHE A 103 -5.53 2.50 18.47
N THR A 104 -6.74 1.93 18.47
CA THR A 104 -7.84 2.39 19.35
C THR A 104 -7.59 2.04 20.82
N SER A 105 -6.85 0.98 21.11
CA SER A 105 -6.48 0.61 22.49
C SER A 105 -5.46 1.56 23.12
N ILE A 106 -4.70 2.31 22.30
CA ILE A 106 -3.64 3.20 22.78
C ILE A 106 -4.24 4.55 23.17
N PRO A 107 -3.98 5.09 24.37
CA PRO A 107 -4.46 6.41 24.77
C PRO A 107 -3.99 7.53 23.84
N ARG A 108 -4.80 8.59 23.71
CA ARG A 108 -4.38 9.79 22.96
C ARG A 108 -3.18 10.47 23.61
N LYS A 109 -2.39 11.19 22.79
CA LYS A 109 -1.15 11.91 23.13
C LYS A 109 0.08 11.03 23.37
N VAL A 110 -0.03 9.73 23.16
CA VAL A 110 1.11 8.81 23.20
C VAL A 110 1.83 8.77 21.85
N ASN A 111 1.08 8.80 20.74
CA ASN A 111 1.63 8.79 19.40
C ASN A 111 0.76 9.62 18.45
N ASN A 112 1.35 10.64 17.83
CA ASN A 112 0.64 11.57 16.96
C ASN A 112 0.04 10.90 15.71
N MET A 113 0.70 9.89 15.15
CA MET A 113 0.20 9.17 13.97
C MET A 113 -1.03 8.34 14.34
N LEU A 114 -0.97 7.63 15.45
CA LEU A 114 -2.10 6.83 15.92
C LEU A 114 -3.30 7.68 16.33
N ASP A 115 -3.05 8.88 16.84
CA ASP A 115 -4.12 9.83 17.12
C ASP A 115 -4.80 10.30 15.84
N LEU A 116 -4.03 10.56 14.78
CA LEU A 116 -4.60 10.88 13.46
C LEU A 116 -5.37 9.69 12.87
N PHE A 117 -4.92 8.44 13.07
CA PHE A 117 -5.69 7.27 12.62
C PHE A 117 -7.04 7.14 13.33
N LYS A 118 -7.15 7.54 14.60
CA LYS A 118 -8.44 7.60 15.29
C LYS A 118 -9.34 8.65 14.65
N ASP A 119 -8.82 9.84 14.39
CA ASP A 119 -9.56 10.92 13.74
C ASP A 119 -10.01 10.53 12.32
N TYR A 120 -9.13 9.88 11.56
CA TYR A 120 -9.43 9.34 10.22
C TYR A 120 -10.50 8.24 10.26
N ALA A 121 -10.44 7.34 11.25
CA ALA A 121 -11.44 6.30 11.43
C ALA A 121 -12.84 6.88 11.78
N ASP A 122 -12.89 7.98 12.54
CA ASP A 122 -14.13 8.69 12.83
C ASP A 122 -14.69 9.40 11.57
N GLU A 123 -13.83 9.92 10.68
CA GLU A 123 -14.23 10.58 9.43
C GLU A 123 -14.74 9.58 8.37
N VAL A 124 -13.96 8.53 8.10
CA VAL A 124 -14.14 7.67 6.92
C VAL A 124 -14.80 6.33 7.28
N SER A 125 -14.69 5.89 8.53
CA SER A 125 -15.27 4.64 9.05
C SER A 125 -14.89 3.43 8.18
N TYR A 126 -15.84 2.54 7.87
CA TYR A 126 -15.60 1.34 7.07
C TYR A 126 -15.12 1.61 5.64
N LYS A 127 -15.27 2.83 5.11
CA LYS A 127 -14.78 3.19 3.77
C LYS A 127 -13.25 3.17 3.68
N ALA A 128 -12.54 3.24 4.81
CA ALA A 128 -11.09 3.12 4.86
C ALA A 128 -10.64 1.76 4.28
N ILE A 129 -11.30 0.67 4.68
CA ILE A 129 -11.02 -0.69 4.19
C ILE A 129 -11.19 -0.78 2.66
N LEU A 130 -12.15 -0.05 2.09
CA LEU A 130 -12.36 0.01 0.63
C LEU A 130 -11.24 0.78 -0.08
N GLY A 131 -10.77 1.88 0.53
CA GLY A 131 -9.61 2.64 0.05
C GLY A 131 -8.34 1.80 0.06
N ASP A 132 -8.09 1.08 1.15
CA ASP A 132 -6.94 0.20 1.30
C ASP A 132 -7.01 -0.97 0.33
N SER A 133 -8.19 -1.56 0.12
CA SER A 133 -8.43 -2.58 -0.91
C SER A 133 -8.07 -2.05 -2.31
N PHE A 134 -8.48 -0.83 -2.64
CA PHE A 134 -8.18 -0.20 -3.93
C PHE A 134 -6.66 0.00 -4.13
N MET A 135 -5.97 0.51 -3.11
CA MET A 135 -4.51 0.67 -3.13
C MET A 135 -3.79 -0.66 -3.32
N LEU A 136 -4.21 -1.68 -2.59
CA LEU A 136 -3.61 -3.01 -2.62
C LEU A 136 -3.79 -3.72 -3.97
N VAL A 137 -4.96 -3.56 -4.60
CA VAL A 137 -5.24 -4.07 -5.96
C VAL A 137 -4.31 -3.43 -6.97
N ILE A 138 -4.17 -2.10 -6.94
CA ILE A 138 -3.26 -1.37 -7.84
C ILE A 138 -1.82 -1.81 -7.60
N ALA A 139 -1.40 -1.87 -6.33
CA ALA A 139 -0.05 -2.27 -5.95
C ALA A 139 0.27 -3.66 -6.52
N PHE A 140 -0.58 -4.65 -6.26
CA PHE A 140 -0.36 -6.00 -6.77
C PHE A 140 -0.34 -6.07 -8.30
N LEU A 141 -1.30 -5.45 -9.01
CA LEU A 141 -1.33 -5.51 -10.47
C LEU A 141 -0.11 -4.82 -11.09
N ALA A 142 0.30 -3.67 -10.55
CA ALA A 142 1.51 -2.97 -10.97
C ALA A 142 2.76 -3.80 -10.69
N SER A 143 2.88 -4.38 -9.49
CA SER A 143 4.00 -5.25 -9.12
C SER A 143 4.09 -6.48 -10.01
N TYR A 144 2.96 -7.12 -10.29
CA TYR A 144 2.89 -8.27 -11.19
C TYR A 144 3.34 -7.89 -12.60
N TYR A 145 2.85 -6.77 -13.13
CA TYR A 145 3.29 -6.27 -14.44
C TYR A 145 4.79 -5.93 -14.46
N PHE A 146 5.32 -5.29 -13.43
CA PHE A 146 6.73 -4.93 -13.34
C PHE A 146 7.69 -6.12 -13.27
N THR A 147 7.19 -7.32 -12.94
CA THR A 147 8.01 -8.55 -13.04
C THR A 147 8.35 -8.93 -14.49
N THR A 148 7.63 -8.42 -15.50
CA THR A 148 7.97 -8.67 -16.91
C THR A 148 9.16 -7.83 -17.38
N PHE A 149 9.58 -6.84 -16.59
CA PHE A 149 10.70 -5.97 -16.93
C PHE A 149 12.01 -6.48 -16.34
N ASN A 150 13.12 -6.13 -17.00
CA ASN A 150 14.45 -6.42 -16.48
C ASN A 150 14.82 -5.49 -15.29
N LEU A 151 15.95 -5.78 -14.66
CA LEU A 151 16.44 -5.02 -13.51
C LEU A 151 16.67 -3.54 -13.85
N HIS A 152 17.27 -3.22 -15.01
CA HIS A 152 17.55 -1.84 -15.40
C HIS A 152 16.27 -1.03 -15.53
N SER A 153 15.25 -1.57 -16.20
CA SER A 153 13.94 -0.93 -16.32
C SER A 153 13.29 -0.71 -14.96
N ASN A 154 13.33 -1.70 -14.06
CA ASN A 154 12.80 -1.57 -12.70
C ASN A 154 13.54 -0.51 -11.86
N LEU A 155 14.86 -0.37 -12.02
CA LEU A 155 15.63 0.67 -11.35
C LEU A 155 15.28 2.07 -11.88
N LEU A 156 15.09 2.23 -13.20
CA LEU A 156 14.63 3.49 -13.77
C LEU A 156 13.23 3.87 -13.29
N ILE A 157 12.32 2.89 -13.22
CA ILE A 157 10.98 3.07 -12.66
C ILE A 157 11.07 3.54 -11.20
N LEU A 158 11.88 2.87 -10.37
CA LEU A 158 12.07 3.26 -8.96
C LEU A 158 12.51 4.71 -8.84
N ILE A 159 13.55 5.11 -9.60
CA ILE A 159 14.09 6.48 -9.58
C ILE A 159 13.00 7.48 -10.00
N GLY A 160 12.27 7.19 -11.08
CA GLY A 160 11.19 8.04 -11.56
C GLY A 160 10.07 8.21 -10.55
N LEU A 161 9.59 7.11 -9.96
CA LEU A 161 8.51 7.14 -8.97
C LEU A 161 8.94 7.92 -7.71
N VAL A 162 10.11 7.61 -7.14
CA VAL A 162 10.59 8.27 -5.93
C VAL A 162 10.84 9.77 -6.17
N TYR A 163 11.33 10.14 -7.36
CA TYR A 163 11.55 11.54 -7.72
C TYR A 163 10.26 12.36 -7.75
N LEU A 164 9.11 11.75 -8.07
CA LEU A 164 7.82 12.46 -8.14
C LEU A 164 7.21 12.74 -6.75
N ILE A 165 7.51 11.91 -5.75
CA ILE A 165 6.91 11.97 -4.41
C ILE A 165 6.99 13.38 -3.79
N PRO A 166 8.17 14.06 -3.74
CA PRO A 166 8.25 15.39 -3.12
C PRO A 166 7.39 16.43 -3.84
N TYR A 167 7.33 16.40 -5.17
CA TYR A 167 6.56 17.39 -5.93
C TYR A 167 5.06 17.28 -5.65
N ILE A 168 4.55 16.05 -5.52
CA ILE A 168 3.13 15.83 -5.26
C ILE A 168 2.78 16.17 -3.81
N ILE A 169 3.55 15.68 -2.82
CA ILE A 169 3.28 15.94 -1.39
C ILE A 169 3.30 17.44 -1.06
N TYR A 170 4.14 18.23 -1.72
CA TYR A 170 4.24 19.68 -1.47
C TYR A 170 3.32 20.53 -2.37
N THR A 171 2.50 19.89 -3.21
CA THR A 171 1.45 20.58 -3.96
C THR A 171 0.35 21.06 -3.01
N LYS A 172 -0.23 22.23 -3.30
CA LYS A 172 -1.36 22.83 -2.56
C LYS A 172 -2.54 23.07 -3.48
#